data_AF-A0A973QWW6-F1
#
_entry.id   AF-A0A973QWW6-F1
#
_cell.length_a   1.000
_cell.length_b   1.000
_cell.length_c   1.000
_cell.angle_alpha   90.00
_cell.angle_beta   90.00
_cell.angle_gamma   90.00
#
_symmetry.space_group_name_H-M   'P 1'
#
loop_
_entity.id
_entity.type
_entity.pdbx_description
1 polymer ?
#
loop_
_entity_poly.entity_id
_entity_poly.type
_entity_poly.pdbx_seq_one_letter_code
_entity_poly.pdbx_strand_id
1 'polypeptide(L)'
;PADLHAQPAMQRVIALAGNATTIVNDLYSYTKELASPGRHLNLPVVIAEREGISDREGYLKAVEVHNELMHDFEAEAAALAATCPVPSVQRFVRGVAVWVDGNHYWHQTNTYRYTLPDFW
;
A
#
# COMPACT_ATOMS: atom_id res chain seq x y z
N PRO A 1 3.91 -18.06 15.76
CA PRO A 1 4.07 -19.51 15.52
C PRO A 1 3.85 -19.82 14.04
N ALA A 2 4.54 -20.82 13.47
CA ALA A 2 4.46 -21.11 12.04
C ALA A 2 3.02 -21.45 11.59
N ASP A 3 2.31 -22.29 12.35
CA ASP A 3 0.94 -22.69 12.03
C ASP A 3 -0.05 -21.53 12.06
N LEU A 4 0.12 -20.59 13.00
CA LEU A 4 -0.69 -19.36 13.06
C LEU A 4 -0.36 -18.43 11.89
N HIS A 5 0.92 -18.34 11.50
CA HIS A 5 1.35 -17.54 10.37
C HIS A 5 0.78 -18.09 9.05
N ALA A 6 0.76 -19.41 8.88
CA ALA A 6 0.29 -20.08 7.68
C ALA A 6 -1.24 -20.05 7.49
N GLN A 7 -2.01 -19.54 8.46
CA GLN A 7 -3.47 -19.46 8.33
C GLN A 7 -3.88 -18.57 7.16
N PRO A 8 -4.90 -18.94 6.39
CA PRO A 8 -5.37 -18.14 5.26
C PRO A 8 -5.72 -16.69 5.63
N ALA A 9 -6.37 -16.47 6.77
CA ALA A 9 -6.71 -15.13 7.25
C ALA A 9 -5.46 -14.29 7.56
N MET A 10 -4.45 -14.89 8.20
CA MET A 10 -3.17 -14.23 8.45
C MET A 10 -2.44 -13.88 7.15
N GLN A 11 -2.40 -14.81 6.19
CA GLN A 11 -1.79 -14.56 4.88
C GLN A 11 -2.51 -13.45 4.11
N ARG A 12 -3.85 -13.38 4.19
CA ARG A 12 -4.64 -12.29 3.59
C ARG A 12 -4.29 -10.93 4.20
N VAL A 13 -4.22 -10.84 5.53
CA VAL A 13 -3.81 -9.61 6.24
C VAL A 13 -2.41 -9.17 5.80
N ILE A 14 -1.44 -10.09 5.74
CA ILE A 14 -0.07 -9.79 5.31
C ILE A 14 -0.06 -9.30 3.85
N ALA A 15 -0.79 -9.97 2.96
CA ALA A 15 -0.84 -9.60 1.55
C ALA A 15 -1.48 -8.22 1.34
N LEU A 16 -2.59 -7.92 2.00
CA LEU A 16 -3.25 -6.61 1.91
C LEU A 16 -2.35 -5.48 2.43
N ALA A 17 -1.71 -5.67 3.59
CA ALA A 17 -0.75 -4.71 4.14
C ALA A 17 0.42 -4.46 3.18
N GLY A 18 1.00 -5.54 2.63
CA GLY A 18 2.10 -5.48 1.69
C GLY A 18 1.72 -4.77 0.39
N ASN A 19 0.54 -5.07 -0.16
CA ASN A 19 0.02 -4.42 -1.35
C ASN A 19 -0.20 -2.92 -1.11
N ALA A 20 -0.95 -2.55 -0.07
CA ALA A 20 -1.23 -1.15 0.25
C ALA A 20 0.07 -0.34 0.39
N THR A 21 1.02 -0.80 1.21
CA THR A 21 2.25 -0.05 1.45
C THR A 21 3.24 -0.09 0.28
N THR A 22 3.08 -1.03 -0.66
CA THR A 22 3.83 -1.02 -1.93
C THR A 22 3.24 0.00 -2.88
N ILE A 23 1.91 0.14 -2.94
CA ILE A 23 1.27 1.21 -3.73
C ILE A 23 1.62 2.60 -3.18
N VAL A 24 1.87 2.74 -1.87
CA VAL A 24 2.48 3.99 -1.32
C VAL A 24 3.78 4.32 -2.06
N ASN A 25 4.63 3.34 -2.37
CA ASN A 25 5.84 3.59 -3.13
C ASN A 25 5.51 4.14 -4.52
N ASP A 26 4.62 3.46 -5.27
CA ASP A 26 4.17 3.90 -6.60
C ASP A 26 3.68 5.34 -6.62
N LEU A 27 2.92 5.76 -5.60
CA LEU A 27 2.39 7.12 -5.48
C LEU A 27 3.52 8.15 -5.23
N TYR A 28 4.40 7.89 -4.27
CA TYR A 28 5.48 8.83 -3.93
C TYR A 28 6.65 8.81 -4.92
N SER A 29 6.91 7.70 -5.59
CA SER A 29 7.97 7.57 -6.61
C SER A 29 7.53 7.99 -8.00
N TYR A 30 6.22 8.19 -8.23
CA TYR A 30 5.61 8.51 -9.52
C TYR A 30 6.38 9.54 -10.34
N THR A 31 6.60 10.75 -9.79
CA THR A 31 7.25 11.87 -10.50
C THR A 31 8.71 11.57 -10.86
N LYS A 32 9.42 10.87 -9.97
CA LYS A 32 10.79 10.42 -10.19
C LYS A 32 10.85 9.38 -11.31
N GLU A 33 9.91 8.45 -11.34
CA GLU A 33 9.86 7.38 -12.33
C GLU A 33 9.45 7.89 -13.72
N LEU A 34 8.59 8.90 -13.80
CA LEU A 34 8.30 9.60 -15.06
C LEU A 34 9.55 10.22 -15.71
N ALA A 35 10.53 10.64 -14.91
CA ALA A 35 11.79 11.21 -15.40
C ALA A 35 12.84 10.14 -15.77
N SER A 36 12.54 8.85 -15.54
CA SER A 36 13.48 7.75 -15.78
C SER A 36 13.44 7.28 -17.24
N PRO A 37 14.53 6.71 -17.78
CA PRO A 37 14.54 6.20 -19.16
C PRO A 37 13.53 5.07 -19.37
N GLY A 38 12.78 5.13 -20.47
CA GLY A 38 11.73 4.16 -20.78
C GLY A 38 10.43 4.44 -20.04
N ARG A 39 9.48 3.50 -20.10
CA ARG A 39 8.21 3.60 -19.38
C ARG A 39 8.25 2.68 -18.17
N HIS A 40 8.57 3.24 -17.00
CA HIS A 40 8.51 2.50 -15.74
C HIS A 40 7.04 2.20 -15.40
N LEU A 41 6.77 1.00 -14.90
CA LEU A 41 5.43 0.60 -14.48
C LEU A 41 5.24 0.93 -13.01
N ASN A 42 4.27 1.78 -12.74
CA ASN A 42 3.66 2.00 -11.44
C ASN A 42 2.14 2.08 -11.65
N LEU A 43 1.37 1.97 -10.56
CA LEU A 43 -0.08 1.87 -10.63
C LEU A 43 -0.73 3.06 -11.37
N PRO A 44 -0.38 4.34 -11.11
CA PRO A 44 -0.91 5.46 -11.90
C PRO A 44 -0.69 5.31 -13.41
N VAL A 45 0.54 4.94 -13.84
CA VAL A 45 0.89 4.80 -15.27
C VAL A 45 0.10 3.68 -15.93
N VAL A 46 -0.03 2.52 -15.25
CA VAL A 46 -0.75 1.37 -15.77
C VAL A 46 -2.25 1.68 -15.90
N ILE A 47 -2.86 2.31 -14.89
CA ILE A 47 -4.27 2.70 -14.94
C ILE A 47 -4.51 3.67 -16.10
N ALA A 48 -3.73 4.74 -16.20
CA ALA A 48 -3.88 5.75 -17.25
C ALA A 48 -3.80 5.13 -18.65
N GLU A 49 -2.82 4.25 -18.88
CA GLU A 49 -2.62 3.60 -20.17
C GLU A 49 -3.73 2.60 -20.52
N ARG A 50 -4.10 1.74 -19.57
CA ARG A 50 -5.03 0.63 -19.83
C ARG A 50 -6.48 1.08 -19.89
N GLU A 51 -6.81 2.16 -19.20
CA GLU A 51 -8.17 2.72 -19.18
C GLU A 51 -8.34 3.89 -20.16
N GLY A 52 -7.24 4.39 -20.76
CA GLY A 52 -7.29 5.50 -21.71
C GLY A 52 -7.69 6.84 -21.09
N ILE A 53 -7.30 7.07 -19.83
CA ILE A 53 -7.61 8.27 -19.06
C ILE A 53 -6.36 9.15 -18.86
N SER A 54 -6.54 10.38 -18.39
CA SER A 54 -5.41 11.28 -18.14
C SER A 54 -4.52 10.78 -16.98
N ASP A 55 -3.25 11.20 -16.97
CA ASP A 55 -2.31 10.90 -15.89
C ASP A 55 -2.84 11.31 -14.50
N ARG A 56 -3.52 12.47 -14.44
CA ARG A 56 -4.17 12.95 -13.22
C ARG A 56 -5.26 11.98 -12.76
N GLU A 57 -6.14 11.55 -13.67
CA GLU A 57 -7.21 10.60 -13.34
C GLU A 57 -6.64 9.23 -12.94
N GLY A 58 -5.61 8.75 -13.64
CA GLY A 58 -4.92 7.50 -13.30
C GLY A 58 -4.27 7.55 -11.92
N TYR A 59 -3.64 8.68 -11.58
CA TYR A 59 -3.04 8.89 -10.26
C TYR A 59 -4.11 8.94 -9.16
N LEU A 60 -5.17 9.74 -9.33
CA LEU A 60 -6.25 9.82 -8.33
C LEU A 60 -6.96 8.47 -8.15
N LYS A 61 -7.14 7.70 -9.22
CA LYS A 61 -7.68 6.33 -9.11
C LYS A 61 -6.72 5.37 -8.40
N ALA A 62 -5.40 5.51 -8.59
CA ALA A 62 -4.41 4.74 -7.83
C ALA A 62 -4.45 5.06 -6.32
N VAL A 63 -4.73 6.31 -5.95
CA VAL A 63 -4.97 6.70 -4.54
C VAL A 63 -6.20 5.99 -3.98
N GLU A 64 -7.31 5.93 -4.73
CA GLU A 64 -8.50 5.19 -4.29
C GLU A 64 -8.23 3.69 -4.15
N VAL A 65 -7.52 3.06 -5.10
CA VAL A 65 -7.12 1.65 -5.00
C VAL A 65 -6.26 1.40 -3.76
N HIS A 66 -5.32 2.30 -3.44
CA HIS A 66 -4.56 2.24 -2.19
C HIS A 66 -5.49 2.27 -0.96
N ASN A 67 -6.43 3.21 -0.94
CA ASN A 67 -7.32 3.41 0.20
C ASN A 67 -8.25 2.21 0.41
N GLU A 68 -8.78 1.63 -0.67
CA GLU A 68 -9.57 0.40 -0.62
C GLU A 68 -8.75 -0.77 -0.04
N LEU A 69 -7.52 -0.98 -0.52
CA LEU A 69 -6.62 -2.02 0.01
C LEU A 69 -6.29 -1.79 1.49
N MET A 70 -6.10 -0.52 1.89
CA MET A 70 -5.80 -0.17 3.28
C MET A 70 -7.00 -0.45 4.20
N HIS A 71 -8.21 -0.06 3.78
CA HIS A 71 -9.43 -0.35 4.55
C HIS A 71 -9.72 -1.86 4.63
N ASP A 72 -9.50 -2.61 3.56
CA ASP A 72 -9.58 -4.07 3.59
C ASP A 72 -8.55 -4.67 4.56
N PHE A 73 -7.31 -4.17 4.55
CA PHE A 73 -6.29 -4.58 5.53
C PHE A 73 -6.75 -4.32 6.97
N GLU A 74 -7.23 -3.11 7.28
CA GLU A 74 -7.69 -2.73 8.61
C GLU A 74 -8.86 -3.61 9.08
N ALA A 75 -9.83 -3.85 8.21
CA ALA A 75 -11.00 -4.68 8.51
C ALA A 75 -10.62 -6.15 8.78
N GLU A 76 -9.78 -6.74 7.91
CA GLU A 76 -9.32 -8.13 8.06
C GLU A 76 -8.39 -8.29 9.27
N ALA A 77 -7.55 -7.30 9.55
CA ALA A 77 -6.70 -7.25 10.74
C ALA A 77 -7.54 -7.24 12.02
N ALA A 78 -8.60 -6.41 12.06
CA ALA A 78 -9.52 -6.35 13.19
C ALA A 78 -10.29 -7.67 13.37
N ALA A 79 -10.80 -8.25 12.27
CA ALA A 79 -11.50 -9.52 12.29
C ALA A 79 -10.58 -10.67 12.78
N LEU A 80 -9.33 -10.73 12.31
CA LEU A 80 -8.35 -11.72 12.75
C LEU A 80 -8.01 -11.56 14.23
N ALA A 81 -7.82 -10.33 14.72
CA ALA A 81 -7.54 -10.07 16.13
C ALA A 81 -8.69 -10.49 17.06
N ALA A 82 -9.94 -10.38 16.59
CA ALA A 82 -11.13 -10.81 17.33
C ALA A 82 -11.34 -12.33 17.30
N THR A 83 -11.14 -12.96 16.14
CA THR A 83 -11.38 -14.40 15.94
C THR A 83 -10.21 -15.28 16.42
N CYS A 84 -9.00 -14.74 16.48
CA CYS A 84 -7.82 -15.41 17.00
C CYS A 84 -7.15 -14.56 18.11
N PRO A 85 -7.73 -14.52 19.33
CA PRO A 85 -7.28 -13.66 20.42
C PRO A 85 -6.02 -14.20 21.13
N VAL A 86 -5.05 -14.68 20.35
CA VAL A 86 -3.74 -15.12 20.84
C VAL A 86 -2.83 -13.88 20.96
N PRO A 87 -2.17 -13.62 22.11
CA PRO A 87 -1.37 -12.40 22.30
C PRO A 87 -0.27 -12.19 21.25
N SER A 88 0.33 -13.28 20.76
CA SER A 88 1.34 -13.20 19.69
C SER A 88 0.76 -12.79 18.33
N VAL A 89 -0.49 -13.16 18.03
CA VAL A 89 -1.21 -12.74 16.81
C VAL A 89 -1.54 -11.25 16.90
N GLN A 90 -2.12 -10.80 18.01
CA GLN A 90 -2.43 -9.38 18.22
C GLN A 90 -1.18 -8.50 18.13
N ARG A 91 -0.07 -8.93 18.76
CA ARG A 91 1.20 -8.23 18.68
C ARG A 91 1.75 -8.20 17.26
N PHE A 92 1.63 -9.30 16.51
CA PHE A 92 2.08 -9.37 15.12
C PHE A 92 1.28 -8.43 14.22
N VAL A 93 -0.06 -8.51 14.24
CA VAL A 93 -0.94 -7.66 13.42
C VAL A 93 -0.72 -6.17 13.72
N ARG A 94 -0.58 -5.80 15.00
CA ARG A 94 -0.20 -4.43 15.39
C ARG A 94 1.16 -4.02 14.83
N GLY A 95 2.14 -4.93 14.86
CA GLY A 95 3.48 -4.68 14.29
C GLY A 95 3.45 -4.44 12.79
N VAL A 96 2.60 -5.17 12.06
CA VAL A 96 2.38 -4.96 10.62
C VAL A 96 1.79 -3.57 10.36
N ALA A 97 0.75 -3.16 11.10
CA ALA A 97 0.16 -1.83 10.97
C ALA A 97 1.20 -0.71 11.21
N VAL A 98 1.97 -0.81 12.30
CA VAL A 98 3.04 0.16 12.61
C VAL A 98 4.11 0.21 11.52
N TRP A 99 4.41 -0.92 10.88
CA TRP A 99 5.34 -0.94 9.76
C TRP A 99 4.77 -0.25 8.51
N VAL A 100 3.50 -0.47 8.18
CA VAL A 100 2.80 0.23 7.09
C VAL A 100 2.80 1.74 7.33
N ASP A 101 2.44 2.19 8.54
CA ASP A 101 2.43 3.60 8.92
C ASP A 101 3.83 4.23 8.82
N GLY A 102 4.83 3.52 9.35
CA GLY A 102 6.23 3.97 9.32
C GLY A 102 6.77 4.07 7.89
N ASN A 103 6.39 3.13 7.01
CA ASN A 103 6.78 3.16 5.60
C ASN A 103 6.14 4.36 4.88
N HIS A 104 4.86 4.63 5.12
CA HIS A 104 4.20 5.83 4.59
C HIS A 104 4.89 7.11 5.08
N TYR A 105 5.16 7.22 6.38
CA TYR A 105 5.84 8.37 6.95
C TYR A 105 7.24 8.59 6.35
N TRP A 106 7.99 7.51 6.13
CA TRP A 106 9.30 7.60 5.47
C TRP A 106 9.19 8.13 4.04
N HIS A 107 8.21 7.67 3.25
CA HIS A 107 7.98 8.20 1.90
C HIS A 107 7.57 9.67 1.93
N GLN A 108 6.64 10.04 2.83
CA GLN A 108 6.14 11.40 2.99
C GLN A 108 7.25 12.40 3.34
N THR A 109 8.20 11.99 4.17
CA THR A 109 9.24 12.90 4.72
C THR A 109 10.54 12.90 3.94
N ASN A 110 10.76 11.93 3.05
CA ASN A 110 11.98 11.82 2.25
C ASN A 110 11.93 12.69 0.99
N THR A 111 11.93 14.01 1.17
CA THR A 111 11.91 15.01 0.09
C THR A 111 13.20 15.07 -0.73
N TYR A 112 14.26 14.39 -0.29
CA TYR A 112 15.47 14.19 -1.10
C TYR A 112 15.20 13.25 -2.28
N ARG A 113 14.32 12.24 -2.09
CA ARG A 113 14.07 11.19 -3.08
C ARG A 113 12.74 11.34 -3.82
N TYR A 114 11.71 11.89 -3.17
CA TYR A 114 10.34 11.90 -3.66
C TYR A 114 9.77 13.31 -3.74
N THR A 115 8.98 13.56 -4.78
CA THR A 115 8.17 14.77 -4.95
C THR A 115 6.77 14.38 -5.43
N LEU A 116 5.76 15.17 -5.12
CA LEU A 116 4.38 14.90 -5.53
C LEU A 116 4.01 15.63 -6.82
N PRO A 117 3.10 15.08 -7.64
CA PRO A 117 2.58 15.76 -8.82
C PRO A 117 1.60 16.88 -8.44
N ASP A 118 1.46 17.87 -9.34
CA ASP A 118 0.52 18.99 -9.21
C ASP A 118 -0.89 18.59 -9.69
N PHE A 119 -1.57 17.74 -8.91
CA PHE A 119 -2.87 17.15 -9.27
C PHE A 119 -4.04 17.58 -8.38
N TRP A 120 -3.81 18.47 -7.41
CA TRP A 120 -4.81 19.04 -6.48
C TRP A 120 -4.70 20.55 -6.43
#